data_AF-A0A843BKP3-F1
#
_entry.id   AF-A0A843BKP3-F1
#
_cell.length_a   1.000
_cell.length_b   1.000
_cell.length_c   1.000
_cell.angle_alpha   90.00
_cell.angle_beta   90.00
_cell.angle_gamma   90.00
#
_symmetry.space_group_name_H-M   'P 1'
#
loop_
_entity.id
_entity.type
_entity.pdbx_description
1 polymer ?
#
loop_
_entity_poly.entity_id
_entity_poly.type
_entity_poly.pdbx_seq_one_letter_code
_entity_poly.pdbx_strand_id
1 'polypeptide(L)' 'MRDPYLDELKSEFNKYTNDLKKLKKKLLKTDSSQEQEKMIRQIDNIAKQMENNQKQSAKVTKSRIKERRLKK' A
#
# COMPACT_ATOMS: atom_id res chain seq x y z
N MET A 1 -6.91 16.62 10.11
CA MET A 1 -8.27 16.25 9.68
C MET A 1 -8.37 14.76 9.89
N ARG A 2 -9.32 14.29 10.69
CA ARG A 2 -9.54 12.86 10.85
C ARG A 2 -10.55 12.46 9.79
N ASP A 3 -10.13 11.68 8.81
CA ASP A 3 -10.99 11.14 7.76
C ASP A 3 -10.93 9.62 7.90
N PRO A 4 -12.04 8.96 8.30
CA PRO A 4 -12.05 7.52 8.57
C PRO A 4 -11.55 6.70 7.39
N TYR A 5 -11.84 7.14 6.16
CA TYR A 5 -11.41 6.44 4.95
C TYR A 5 -9.91 6.62 4.70
N LEU A 6 -9.36 7.81 4.95
CA LEU A 6 -7.89 7.99 4.91
C LEU A 6 -7.17 7.19 6.01
N ASP A 7 -7.80 7.01 7.18
CA ASP A 7 -7.27 6.19 8.26
C ASP A 7 -7.22 4.70 7.87
N GLU A 8 -8.26 4.20 7.19
CA GLU A 8 -8.29 2.84 6.61
C GLU A 8 -7.19 2.65 5.56
N LEU A 9 -7.09 3.56 4.59
CA LEU A 9 -6.06 3.50 3.54
C LEU A 9 -4.65 3.49 4.15
N LYS A 10 -4.42 4.26 5.21
CA LYS A 10 -3.14 4.26 5.95
C LYS A 10 -2.88 2.92 6.64
N SER A 11 -3.91 2.31 7.23
CA SER A 11 -3.80 0.99 7.85
C SER A 11 -3.42 -0.09 6.82
N GLU A 12 -4.08 -0.09 5.66
CA GLU A 12 -3.74 -0.98 4.55
C GLU A 12 -2.30 -0.77 4.06
N PHE A 13 -1.86 0.48 3.89
CA PHE A 13 -0.50 0.80 3.47
C PHE A 13 0.56 0.24 4.45
N ASN A 14 0.28 0.34 5.75
CA ASN A 14 1.15 -0.23 6.78
C ASN A 14 1.18 -1.77 6.70
N LYS A 15 0.04 -2.40 6.42
CA LYS A 15 -0.03 -3.85 6.22
C LYS A 15 0.82 -4.28 5.03
N TYR A 16 0.66 -3.63 3.88
CA TYR A 16 1.48 -3.90 2.68
C TYR A 16 2.97 -3.73 2.96
N THR A 17 3.35 -2.67 3.69
CA THR A 17 4.75 -2.43 4.09
C THR A 17 5.31 -3.57 4.94
N ASN A 18 4.52 -4.07 5.89
CA ASN A 18 4.92 -5.17 6.76
C ASN A 18 5.04 -6.50 5.98
N ASP A 19 4.13 -6.76 5.06
CA ASP A 19 4.14 -7.96 4.23
C ASP A 19 5.33 -7.94 3.25
N LEU A 20 5.65 -6.80 2.63
CA LEU A 20 6.86 -6.63 1.82
C LEU A 20 8.13 -6.88 2.62
N LYS A 21 8.23 -6.37 3.86
CA LYS A 21 9.39 -6.62 4.73
C LYS A 21 9.57 -8.10 5.02
N LYS A 22 8.47 -8.83 5.27
CA LYS A 22 8.49 -10.27 5.52
C LYS A 22 8.91 -11.05 4.28
N LEU A 23 8.32 -10.74 3.12
CA LEU A 23 8.63 -11.40 1.85
C LEU A 23 10.07 -11.15 1.42
N LYS A 24 10.57 -9.93 1.53
CA LYS A 24 11.97 -9.61 1.22
C LYS A 24 12.94 -10.40 2.11
N LYS A 25 12.65 -10.52 3.41
CA LYS A 25 13.47 -11.33 4.33
C LYS A 25 13.44 -12.82 3.99
N LYS A 26 12.29 -13.35 3.56
CA LYS A 26 12.16 -14.76 3.14
C LYS A 26 12.88 -15.00 1.81
N LEU A 27 12.73 -14.09 0.85
CA LEU A 27 13.38 -14.16 -0.46
C LEU A 27 14.91 -14.31 -0.33
N LEU A 28 15.53 -13.56 0.58
CA LEU A 28 16.97 -13.61 0.83
C LEU A 28 17.45 -14.89 1.53
N LYS A 29 16.53 -15.70 2.07
CA LYS A 29 16.85 -16.92 2.84
C LYS A 29 16.43 -18.21 2.13
N THR A 30 15.69 -18.11 1.03
CA THR A 30 15.20 -19.26 0.26
C THR A 30 16.25 -19.62 -0.79
N ASP A 31 16.60 -20.90 -0.85
CA ASP A 31 17.52 -21.45 -1.86
C ASP A 31 16.77 -22.06 -3.07
N SER A 32 15.44 -22.17 -2.99
CA SER A 32 14.58 -22.67 -4.08
C SER A 32 14.20 -21.57 -5.06
N SER A 33 14.68 -21.68 -6.30
CA SER A 33 14.34 -20.75 -7.40
C SER A 33 12.82 -20.63 -7.63
N GLN A 34 12.08 -21.74 -7.54
CA GLN A 34 10.63 -21.74 -7.71
C GLN A 34 9.90 -20.98 -6.59
N GLU A 35 10.38 -21.08 -5.35
CA GLU A 35 9.83 -20.31 -4.23
C GLU A 35 10.20 -18.83 -4.33
N GLN A 36 11.43 -18.52 -4.76
CA GLN A 36 11.85 -17.15 -5.04
C GLN A 36 10.94 -16.49 -6.09
N GLU A 37 10.64 -17.19 -7.19
CA GLU A 37 9.73 -16.69 -8.23
C GLU A 37 8.32 -16.40 -7.69
N LYS A 38 7.76 -17.31 -6.87
CA LYS A 38 6.46 -17.09 -6.22
C LYS A 38 6.49 -15.85 -5.32
N MET A 39 7.55 -15.67 -4.55
CA MET A 39 7.71 -14.50 -3.68
C MET A 39 7.87 -13.20 -4.46
N ILE A 40 8.60 -13.21 -5.60
CA ILE A 40 8.72 -12.04 -6.48
C ILE A 40 7.34 -11.64 -7.03
N ARG A 41 6.55 -12.60 -7.52
CA ARG A 41 5.17 -12.33 -7.99
C ARG A 41 4.27 -11.75 -6.89
N GLN A 42 4.44 -12.21 -5.65
CA GLN A 42 3.72 -11.65 -4.50
C GLN A 42 4.16 -10.22 -4.19
N ILE A 43 5.46 -9.92 -4.26
CA ILE A 43 6.00 -8.57 -4.11
C ILE A 43 5.42 -7.64 -5.17
N ASP A 44 5.39 -8.06 -6.44
CA ASP A 44 4.83 -7.26 -7.54
C ASP A 44 3.34 -6.97 -7.33
N ASN A 45 2.57 -7.96 -6.87
CA ASN A 45 1.15 -7.77 -6.60
C ASN A 45 0.94 -6.76 -5.46
N ILE A 46 1.70 -6.88 -4.36
CA ILE A 46 1.62 -5.93 -3.24
C ILE A 46 2.03 -4.53 -3.70
N ALA A 47 3.06 -4.40 -4.54
CA ALA A 47 3.48 -3.10 -5.08
C ALA A 47 2.34 -2.43 -5.88
N LYS A 48 1.62 -3.18 -6.72
CA LYS A 48 0.45 -2.68 -7.45
C LYS A 48 -0.67 -2.23 -6.51
N GLN A 49 -0.94 -3.01 -5.46
CA GLN A 49 -1.94 -2.66 -4.44
C GLN A 49 -1.54 -1.38 -3.67
N MET A 50 -0.26 -1.24 -3.31
CA MET A 50 0.27 -0.04 -2.66
C MET A 50 0.14 1.20 -3.54
N GLU A 51 0.46 1.08 -4.83
CA GLU A 51 0.31 2.19 -5.78
C GLU A 51 -1.16 2.65 -5.87
N ASN A 52 -2.09 1.70 -5.99
CA ASN A 52 -3.53 2.00 -6.04
C ASN A 52 -4.02 2.67 -4.75
N ASN A 53 -3.60 2.16 -3.59
CA ASN A 53 -3.91 2.76 -2.29
C ASN A 53 -3.39 4.21 -2.20
N GLN A 54 -2.15 4.45 -2.62
CA GLN A 54 -1.55 5.79 -2.63
C GLN A 54 -2.30 6.75 -3.56
N LYS A 55 -2.68 6.31 -4.77
CA LYS A 55 -3.49 7.10 -5.71
C LYS A 55 -4.84 7.47 -5.11
N GLN A 56 -5.50 6.52 -4.44
CA GLN A 56 -6.79 6.75 -3.80
C GLN A 56 -6.68 7.74 -2.63
N SER A 57 -5.65 7.58 -1.78
CA SER A 57 -5.37 8.51 -0.69
C SER A 57 -5.14 9.94 -1.20
N ALA A 58 -4.38 10.10 -2.29
CA ALA A 58 -4.17 11.40 -2.92
C ALA A 58 -5.47 12.00 -3.49
N LYS A 59 -6.32 11.18 -4.13
CA LYS A 59 -7.61 11.62 -4.67
C LYS A 59 -8.55 12.12 -3.58
N VAL A 60 -8.71 11.36 -2.50
CA VAL A 60 -9.56 11.71 -1.36
C VAL A 60 -9.04 12.98 -0.70
N THR A 61 -7.74 13.05 -0.42
CA THR A 61 -7.12 14.23 0.19
C THR A 61 -7.37 15.50 -0.65
N LYS A 62 -7.20 15.42 -1.97
CA LYS A 62 -7.53 16.53 -2.89
C LYS A 62 -9.02 16.90 -2.83
N SER A 63 -9.92 15.92 -2.81
CA SER A 63 -11.37 16.16 -2.67
C SER A 63 -11.71 16.90 -1.38
N ARG A 64 -11.18 16.44 -0.23
CA ARG A 64 -11.42 17.06 1.08
C ARG A 64 -10.89 18.49 1.16
N ILE A 65 -9.74 18.77 0.55
CA ILE A 65 -9.19 20.13 0.47
C ILE A 65 -10.13 21.02 -0.36
N LYS A 66 -10.63 20.53 -1.50
CA LYS A 66 -11.57 21.28 -2.36
C LYS A 66 -12.89 21.56 -1.64
N GLU A 67 -13.50 20.55 -1.01
CA GLU A 67 -14.73 20.70 -0.22
C GLU A 67 -14.59 21.78 0.86
N ARG A 68 -13.44 21.81 1.56
CA ARG A 68 -13.17 22.83 2.58
C ARG A 68 -13.05 24.24 2.03
N ARG A 69 -12.45 24.39 0.84
CA ARG A 69 -12.31 25.70 0.18
C ARG A 69 -13.66 26.23 -0.30
N LEU A 70 -14.56 25.36 -0.74
CA LEU A 70 -15.90 25.73 -1.21
C LEU A 70 -16.91 25.97 -0.08
N LYS A 71 -16.65 25.43 1.12
CA LYS A 71 -17.46 25.66 2.33
C LYS A 71 -17.02 26.91 3.12
N LYS A 72 -15.96 27.58 2.69
CA LYS A 72 -15.52 28.89 3.18
C LYS A 72 -16.11 29.96 2.27
#